data_AF-A0A068YCR2-F1
#
_entry.id   AF-A0A068YCR2-F1
#
_cell.length_a   1.000
_cell.length_b   1.000
_cell.length_c   1.000
_cell.angle_alpha   90.00
_cell.angle_beta   90.00
_cell.angle_gamma   90.00
#
_symmetry.space_group_name_H-M   'P 1'
#
loop_
_entity.id
_entity.type
_entity.pdbx_description
1 polymer ?
#
loop_
_entity_poly.entity_id
_entity_poly.type
_entity_poly.pdbx_seq_one_letter_code
_entity_poly.pdbx_strand_id
1 'polypeptide(L)'
;MVVDSGSLPLINLCLQEPGVNLRCISAGVLGDIAKHSVTLAQNVVDTSGIWHLVKQTTDSCSKLRKRAFLSLAQIAKHSPDFAELVLEASIFPQVLIGIKDKDVGLRSEAANLIKELCKHTFEICRAVVNSGVIPALVDFLEEAKGCSAIPGIIALGYIAAHSDLQAIAVIKAHALVQLKNILHEEREEVKAAAVWAIGQIGRHSASHADAVSEIGLLPIILAYYLNIESSEDLQDKVLEKCTDMEALQPILHNSPPNILKYVVVQFSKLLPRSAKARRAFVVSGCLRKIQEIVAEPGSALHMHIIAINNCFPEDVVKFYSPGYPEVLLERVEAYEQEAN
;
A
#
# COMPACT_ATOMS: atom_id res chain seq x y z
N MET A 1 -21.58 27.28 -17.33
CA MET A 1 -22.36 27.36 -18.58
C MET A 1 -23.41 26.25 -18.71
N VAL A 2 -23.05 24.95 -18.71
CA VAL A 2 -24.05 23.86 -18.86
C VAL A 2 -25.00 23.76 -17.67
N VAL A 3 -24.48 23.83 -16.44
CA VAL A 3 -25.34 23.76 -15.24
C VAL A 3 -26.17 25.02 -15.07
N ASP A 4 -25.59 26.20 -15.31
CA ASP A 4 -26.29 27.50 -15.24
C ASP A 4 -27.43 27.62 -16.27
N SER A 5 -27.42 26.80 -17.32
CA SER A 5 -28.48 26.75 -18.34
C SER A 5 -29.66 25.85 -17.95
N GLY A 6 -29.64 25.17 -16.80
CA GLY A 6 -30.70 24.25 -16.38
C GLY A 6 -30.78 22.96 -17.22
N SER A 7 -29.71 22.59 -17.93
CA SER A 7 -29.71 21.47 -18.88
C SER A 7 -29.64 20.07 -18.24
N LEU A 8 -29.35 19.95 -16.93
CA LEU A 8 -29.16 18.66 -16.26
C LEU A 8 -30.38 17.72 -16.32
N PRO A 9 -31.62 18.17 -16.08
CA PRO A 9 -32.80 17.31 -16.24
C PRO A 9 -32.97 16.78 -17.67
N LEU A 10 -32.64 17.58 -18.69
CA LEU A 10 -32.67 17.16 -20.09
C LEU A 10 -31.62 16.09 -20.37
N ILE A 11 -30.42 16.23 -19.80
CA ILE A 11 -29.37 15.22 -19.91
C ILE A 11 -29.81 13.90 -19.26
N ASN A 12 -30.52 13.95 -18.13
CA ASN A 12 -31.08 12.77 -17.47
C ASN A 12 -32.21 12.12 -18.28
N LEU A 13 -33.00 12.89 -19.02
CA LEU A 13 -33.97 12.33 -19.98
C LEU A 13 -33.25 11.61 -21.13
N CYS A 14 -32.17 12.18 -21.66
CA CYS A 14 -31.35 11.54 -22.69
C CYS A 14 -30.75 10.19 -22.25
N LEU A 15 -30.56 9.96 -20.94
CA LEU A 15 -30.14 8.66 -20.40
C LEU A 15 -31.24 7.57 -20.47
N GLN A 16 -32.48 7.95 -20.73
CA GLN A 16 -33.63 7.03 -20.83
C GLN A 16 -33.98 6.69 -22.29
N GLU A 17 -33.40 7.41 -23.24
CA GLU A 17 -33.62 7.21 -24.67
C GLU A 17 -33.11 5.85 -25.15
N PRO A 18 -33.74 5.24 -26.18
CA PRO A 18 -33.36 3.93 -26.69
C PRO A 18 -31.94 3.92 -27.29
N GLY A 19 -31.45 5.06 -27.78
CA GLY A 19 -30.16 5.19 -28.44
C GLY A 19 -28.97 5.07 -27.47
N VAL A 20 -28.22 3.95 -27.56
CA VAL A 20 -27.02 3.70 -26.73
C VAL A 20 -25.96 4.80 -26.87
N ASN A 21 -25.77 5.37 -28.07
CA ASN A 21 -24.80 6.43 -28.29
C ASN A 21 -25.17 7.71 -27.55
N LEU A 22 -26.46 8.07 -27.55
CA LEU A 22 -26.95 9.23 -26.82
C LEU A 22 -26.77 9.01 -25.32
N ARG A 23 -27.16 7.83 -24.80
CA ARG A 23 -26.94 7.46 -23.40
C ARG A 23 -25.46 7.50 -23.01
N CYS A 24 -24.55 7.04 -23.88
CA CYS A 24 -23.11 7.11 -23.64
C CYS A 24 -22.62 8.55 -23.50
N ILE A 25 -23.04 9.44 -24.41
CA ILE A 25 -22.65 10.85 -24.40
C ILE A 25 -23.22 11.53 -23.15
N SER A 26 -24.51 11.32 -22.86
CA SER A 26 -25.17 11.87 -21.68
C SER A 26 -24.49 11.42 -20.38
N ALA A 27 -24.16 10.13 -20.25
CA ALA A 27 -23.44 9.61 -19.10
C ALA A 27 -22.06 10.29 -18.96
N GLY A 28 -21.34 10.42 -20.08
CA GLY A 28 -20.05 11.11 -20.12
C GLY A 28 -20.14 12.58 -19.69
N VAL A 29 -21.11 13.32 -20.22
CA VAL A 29 -21.32 14.74 -19.89
C VAL A 29 -21.59 14.92 -18.40
N LEU A 30 -22.40 14.07 -17.77
CA LEU A 30 -22.62 14.12 -16.32
C LEU A 30 -21.32 13.89 -15.54
N GLY A 31 -20.49 12.94 -15.99
CA GLY A 31 -19.18 12.67 -15.39
C GLY A 31 -18.20 13.83 -15.54
N ASP A 32 -18.17 14.46 -16.71
CA ASP A 32 -17.31 15.61 -16.99
C ASP A 32 -17.74 16.84 -16.15
N ILE A 33 -19.04 17.06 -16.00
CA ILE A 33 -19.57 18.10 -15.10
C ILE A 33 -19.15 17.80 -13.66
N ALA A 34 -19.42 16.59 -13.18
CA ALA A 34 -19.13 16.19 -11.80
C ALA A 34 -17.63 16.24 -11.48
N LYS A 35 -16.75 15.99 -12.46
CA LYS A 35 -15.29 15.92 -12.27
C LYS A 35 -14.67 17.22 -11.72
N HIS A 36 -15.25 18.38 -12.00
CA HIS A 36 -14.58 19.67 -11.81
C HIS A 36 -14.72 20.25 -10.39
N SER A 37 -15.85 20.07 -9.72
CA SER A 37 -16.06 20.59 -8.36
C SER A 37 -17.15 19.84 -7.60
N VAL A 38 -17.09 19.90 -6.26
CA VAL A 38 -18.14 19.40 -5.36
C VAL A 38 -19.50 20.05 -5.69
N THR A 39 -19.53 21.35 -5.99
CA THR A 39 -20.77 22.06 -6.31
C THR A 39 -21.41 21.58 -7.61
N LEU A 40 -20.60 21.29 -8.64
CA LEU A 40 -21.10 20.75 -9.91
C LEU A 40 -21.55 19.29 -9.75
N ALA A 41 -20.83 18.50 -8.95
CA ALA A 41 -21.24 17.16 -8.58
C ALA A 41 -22.58 17.18 -7.81
N GLN A 42 -22.77 18.10 -6.84
CA GLN A 42 -24.02 18.26 -6.11
C GLN A 42 -25.20 18.50 -7.06
N ASN A 43 -25.05 19.39 -8.04
CA ASN A 43 -26.11 19.66 -9.02
C ASN A 43 -26.49 18.39 -9.83
N VAL A 44 -25.53 17.52 -10.14
CA VAL A 44 -25.81 16.23 -10.80
C VAL A 44 -26.54 15.28 -9.84
N VAL A 45 -26.18 15.28 -8.56
CA VAL A 45 -26.85 14.48 -7.52
C VAL A 45 -28.29 14.94 -7.29
N ASP A 46 -28.51 16.24 -7.18
CA ASP A 46 -29.84 16.85 -6.93
C ASP A 46 -30.85 16.53 -8.03
N THR A 47 -30.36 16.27 -9.25
CA THR A 47 -31.20 15.87 -10.40
C THR A 47 -31.40 14.35 -10.49
N SER A 48 -31.08 13.59 -9.44
CA SER A 48 -31.10 12.12 -9.41
C SER A 48 -30.12 11.44 -10.39
N GLY A 49 -29.06 12.14 -10.78
CA GLY A 49 -28.07 11.65 -11.75
C GLY A 49 -27.42 10.32 -11.34
N ILE A 50 -27.19 10.10 -10.04
CA ILE A 50 -26.62 8.83 -9.52
C ILE A 50 -27.51 7.63 -9.91
N TRP A 51 -28.81 7.66 -9.57
CA TRP A 51 -29.72 6.54 -9.87
C TRP A 51 -29.85 6.28 -11.38
N HIS A 52 -29.88 7.34 -12.19
CA HIS A 52 -29.90 7.19 -13.65
C HIS A 52 -28.61 6.55 -14.19
N LEU A 53 -27.44 6.93 -13.66
CA LEU A 53 -26.15 6.35 -14.03
C LEU A 53 -26.04 4.89 -13.57
N VAL A 54 -26.44 4.56 -12.34
CA VAL A 54 -26.46 3.18 -11.85
C VAL A 54 -27.35 2.31 -12.74
N LYS A 55 -28.52 2.80 -13.17
CA LYS A 55 -29.36 2.07 -14.13
C LYS A 55 -28.65 1.77 -15.45
N GLN A 56 -27.71 2.60 -15.91
CA GLN A 56 -26.94 2.33 -17.14
C GLN A 56 -25.87 1.25 -16.95
N THR A 57 -25.46 0.95 -15.71
CA THR A 57 -24.45 -0.08 -15.44
C THR A 57 -24.94 -1.51 -15.68
N THR A 58 -26.27 -1.69 -15.81
CA THR A 58 -26.92 -2.98 -16.13
C THR A 58 -27.08 -3.22 -17.64
N ASP A 59 -26.74 -2.25 -18.49
CA ASP A 59 -26.96 -2.35 -19.93
C ASP A 59 -26.03 -3.38 -20.58
N SER A 60 -26.49 -4.06 -21.63
CA SER A 60 -25.66 -5.00 -22.41
C SER A 60 -24.39 -4.38 -23.03
N CYS A 61 -24.36 -3.06 -23.23
CA CYS A 61 -23.25 -2.37 -23.89
C CYS A 61 -22.11 -2.01 -22.92
N SER A 62 -20.95 -2.65 -23.11
CA SER A 62 -19.74 -2.36 -22.30
C SER A 62 -19.30 -0.89 -22.37
N LYS A 63 -19.46 -0.20 -23.50
CA LYS A 63 -19.09 1.23 -23.63
C LYS A 63 -19.94 2.11 -22.70
N LEU A 64 -21.24 1.84 -22.63
CA LEU A 64 -22.16 2.58 -21.78
C LEU A 64 -21.88 2.29 -20.30
N ARG A 65 -21.73 1.01 -19.94
CA ARG A 65 -21.37 0.59 -18.58
C ARG A 65 -20.06 1.24 -18.11
N LYS A 66 -19.04 1.24 -18.96
CA LYS A 66 -17.75 1.90 -18.69
C LYS A 66 -17.93 3.40 -18.42
N ARG A 67 -18.71 4.09 -19.25
CA ARG A 67 -18.99 5.53 -19.04
C ARG A 67 -19.76 5.77 -17.75
N ALA A 68 -20.73 4.92 -17.43
CA ALA A 68 -21.49 5.02 -16.19
C ALA A 68 -20.59 4.83 -14.95
N PHE A 69 -19.71 3.82 -14.93
CA PHE A 69 -18.75 3.63 -13.83
C PHE A 69 -17.81 4.81 -13.68
N LEU A 70 -17.25 5.32 -14.78
CA LEU A 70 -16.39 6.50 -14.74
C LEU A 70 -17.12 7.70 -14.14
N SER A 71 -18.34 7.99 -14.58
CA SER A 71 -19.12 9.13 -14.07
C SER A 71 -19.49 8.97 -12.60
N LEU A 72 -19.89 7.77 -12.17
CA LEU A 72 -20.12 7.46 -10.76
C LEU A 72 -18.85 7.66 -9.92
N ALA A 73 -17.68 7.26 -10.42
CA ALA A 73 -16.41 7.48 -9.74
C ALA A 73 -16.07 8.97 -9.64
N GLN A 74 -16.34 9.76 -10.69
CA GLN A 74 -16.16 11.22 -10.66
C GLN A 74 -17.11 11.93 -9.68
N ILE A 75 -18.28 11.38 -9.40
CA ILE A 75 -19.20 11.89 -8.38
C ILE A 75 -18.72 11.46 -6.99
N ALA A 76 -18.50 10.15 -6.80
CA ALA A 76 -18.11 9.57 -5.52
C ALA A 76 -16.81 10.17 -4.97
N LYS A 77 -15.86 10.58 -5.83
CA LYS A 77 -14.58 11.12 -5.38
C LYS A 77 -14.69 12.39 -4.53
N HIS A 78 -15.80 13.12 -4.59
CA HIS A 78 -15.90 14.49 -4.07
C HIS A 78 -16.31 14.59 -2.60
N SER A 79 -17.21 13.71 -2.12
CA SER A 79 -17.73 13.74 -0.76
C SER A 79 -18.08 12.33 -0.27
N PRO A 80 -17.92 12.02 1.03
CA PRO A 80 -18.46 10.80 1.61
C PRO A 80 -19.97 10.67 1.37
N ASP A 81 -20.74 11.76 1.45
CA ASP A 81 -22.20 11.73 1.22
C ASP A 81 -22.54 11.22 -0.19
N PHE A 82 -21.77 11.64 -1.19
CA PHE A 82 -21.97 11.17 -2.57
C PHE A 82 -21.60 9.70 -2.74
N ALA A 83 -20.54 9.25 -2.06
CA ALA A 83 -20.19 7.84 -2.04
C ALA A 83 -21.28 7.00 -1.36
N GLU A 84 -21.87 7.46 -0.25
CA GLU A 84 -23.01 6.82 0.41
C GLU A 84 -24.21 6.71 -0.53
N LEU A 85 -24.59 7.78 -1.22
CA LEU A 85 -25.68 7.75 -2.20
C LEU A 85 -25.43 6.75 -3.33
N VAL A 86 -24.17 6.60 -3.78
CA VAL A 86 -23.80 5.56 -4.77
C VAL A 86 -23.97 4.16 -4.20
N LEU A 87 -23.69 3.95 -2.91
CA LEU A 87 -23.93 2.66 -2.24
C LEU A 87 -25.42 2.37 -2.09
N GLU A 88 -26.22 3.36 -1.68
CA GLU A 88 -27.68 3.26 -1.54
C GLU A 88 -28.35 2.91 -2.87
N ALA A 89 -27.80 3.41 -3.98
CA ALA A 89 -28.24 3.05 -5.32
C ALA A 89 -27.93 1.59 -5.73
N SER A 90 -27.40 0.75 -4.82
CA SER A 90 -27.19 -0.70 -5.02
C SER A 90 -26.21 -1.05 -6.15
N ILE A 91 -25.08 -0.34 -6.20
CA ILE A 91 -24.08 -0.46 -7.28
C ILE A 91 -23.26 -1.77 -7.26
N PHE A 92 -23.15 -2.45 -6.11
CA PHE A 92 -22.20 -3.57 -5.92
C PHE A 92 -22.37 -4.75 -6.88
N PRO A 93 -23.58 -5.26 -7.17
CA PRO A 93 -23.74 -6.36 -8.13
C PRO A 93 -23.13 -6.01 -9.50
N GLN A 94 -23.31 -4.76 -9.95
CA GLN A 94 -22.80 -4.32 -11.24
C GLN A 94 -21.29 -4.11 -11.22
N VAL A 95 -20.73 -3.64 -10.10
CA VAL A 95 -19.28 -3.53 -9.91
C VAL A 95 -18.61 -4.92 -9.97
N LEU A 96 -19.17 -5.92 -9.29
CA LEU A 96 -18.63 -7.29 -9.30
C LEU A 96 -18.71 -7.95 -10.68
N ILE A 97 -19.77 -7.67 -11.45
CA ILE A 97 -19.86 -8.11 -12.86
C ILE A 97 -18.87 -7.33 -13.72
N GLY A 98 -18.74 -6.02 -13.49
CA GLY A 98 -17.88 -5.12 -14.29
C GLY A 98 -16.40 -5.41 -14.14
N ILE A 99 -15.95 -5.74 -12.92
CA ILE A 99 -14.54 -6.04 -12.68
C ILE A 99 -14.09 -7.37 -13.31
N LYS A 100 -15.03 -8.24 -13.68
CA LYS A 100 -14.81 -9.52 -14.37
C LYS A 100 -15.13 -9.46 -15.86
N ASP A 101 -15.38 -8.26 -16.41
CA ASP A 101 -15.72 -8.09 -17.81
C ASP A 101 -14.51 -8.35 -18.73
N LYS A 102 -14.77 -8.78 -19.95
CA LYS A 102 -13.77 -8.96 -21.00
C LYS A 102 -13.12 -7.64 -21.45
N ASP A 103 -13.82 -6.51 -21.32
CA ASP A 103 -13.27 -5.18 -21.61
C ASP A 103 -12.37 -4.70 -20.46
N VAL A 104 -11.05 -4.68 -20.69
CA VAL A 104 -10.03 -4.20 -19.74
C VAL A 104 -10.33 -2.77 -19.24
N GLY A 105 -10.81 -1.90 -20.13
CA GLY A 105 -11.16 -0.54 -19.77
C GLY A 105 -12.37 -0.46 -18.86
N LEU A 106 -13.37 -1.33 -19.04
CA LEU A 106 -14.52 -1.42 -18.13
C LEU A 106 -14.07 -1.95 -16.76
N ARG A 107 -13.26 -3.02 -16.73
CA ARG A 107 -12.70 -3.55 -15.47
C ARG A 107 -11.94 -2.48 -14.67
N SER A 108 -11.09 -1.73 -15.36
CA SER A 108 -10.33 -0.63 -14.76
C SER A 108 -11.24 0.47 -14.19
N GLU A 109 -12.37 0.80 -14.84
CA GLU A 109 -13.31 1.80 -14.31
C GLU A 109 -14.16 1.26 -13.15
N ALA A 110 -14.50 -0.03 -13.16
CA ALA A 110 -15.14 -0.67 -12.02
C ALA A 110 -14.20 -0.66 -10.80
N ALA A 111 -12.92 -1.01 -10.99
CA ALA A 111 -11.90 -0.91 -9.95
C ALA A 111 -11.68 0.54 -9.48
N ASN A 112 -11.74 1.51 -10.40
CA ASN A 112 -11.65 2.93 -10.07
C ASN A 112 -12.83 3.41 -9.22
N LEU A 113 -14.05 2.95 -9.48
CA LEU A 113 -15.18 3.25 -8.61
C LEU A 113 -14.97 2.67 -7.20
N ILE A 114 -14.51 1.42 -7.08
CA ILE A 114 -14.20 0.82 -5.77
C ILE A 114 -13.17 1.68 -5.02
N LYS A 115 -12.10 2.08 -5.71
CA LYS A 115 -11.05 2.95 -5.16
C LYS A 115 -11.62 4.28 -4.63
N GLU A 116 -12.48 4.95 -5.40
CA GLU A 116 -13.09 6.23 -5.01
C GLU A 116 -14.10 6.08 -3.86
N LEU A 117 -14.71 4.90 -3.68
CA LEU A 117 -15.58 4.62 -2.53
C LEU A 117 -14.75 4.35 -1.27
N CYS A 118 -13.73 3.48 -1.37
CA CYS A 118 -12.92 3.06 -0.23
C CYS A 118 -12.05 4.18 0.36
N LYS A 119 -11.83 5.30 -0.32
CA LYS A 119 -10.95 6.36 0.20
C LYS A 119 -11.54 7.22 1.32
N HIS A 120 -12.86 7.17 1.54
CA HIS A 120 -13.58 8.15 2.39
C HIS A 120 -13.63 7.75 3.86
N THR A 121 -14.60 6.93 4.25
CA THR A 121 -14.86 6.55 5.64
C THR A 121 -14.74 5.04 5.84
N PHE A 122 -14.54 4.65 7.08
CA PHE A 122 -14.50 3.24 7.48
C PHE A 122 -15.83 2.54 7.15
N GLU A 123 -16.96 3.22 7.34
CA GLU A 123 -18.31 2.70 7.12
C GLU A 123 -18.57 2.37 5.66
N ILE A 124 -18.22 3.30 4.76
CA ILE A 124 -18.32 3.10 3.30
C ILE A 124 -17.39 1.96 2.88
N CYS A 125 -16.13 1.98 3.34
CA CYS A 125 -15.18 0.92 3.03
C CYS A 125 -15.67 -0.45 3.53
N ARG A 126 -16.24 -0.51 4.74
CA ARG A 126 -16.80 -1.74 5.31
C ARG A 126 -17.96 -2.28 4.47
N ALA A 127 -18.86 -1.40 3.99
CA ALA A 127 -19.94 -1.80 3.10
C ALA A 127 -19.39 -2.37 1.78
N VAL A 128 -18.35 -1.74 1.22
CA VAL A 128 -17.65 -2.22 0.03
C VAL A 128 -17.04 -3.60 0.26
N VAL A 129 -16.28 -3.80 1.35
CA VAL A 129 -15.67 -5.09 1.70
C VAL A 129 -16.72 -6.19 1.88
N ASN A 130 -17.83 -5.89 2.56
CA ASN A 130 -18.91 -6.85 2.80
C ASN A 130 -19.60 -7.34 1.52
N SER A 131 -19.46 -6.62 0.41
CA SER A 131 -19.97 -7.06 -0.89
C SER A 131 -19.09 -8.10 -1.58
N GLY A 132 -17.90 -8.41 -1.04
CA GLY A 132 -17.00 -9.41 -1.60
C GLY A 132 -16.05 -8.88 -2.68
N VAL A 133 -15.72 -7.59 -2.67
CA VAL A 133 -14.80 -7.00 -3.67
C VAL A 133 -13.35 -7.42 -3.52
N ILE A 134 -12.88 -7.81 -2.33
CA ILE A 134 -11.45 -8.07 -2.10
C ILE A 134 -10.94 -9.21 -3.01
N PRO A 135 -11.55 -10.41 -3.03
CA PRO A 135 -11.12 -11.45 -3.97
C PRO A 135 -11.23 -11.00 -5.43
N ALA A 136 -12.30 -10.28 -5.79
CA ALA A 136 -12.49 -9.79 -7.15
C ALA A 136 -11.41 -8.78 -7.59
N LEU A 137 -10.91 -7.96 -6.67
CA LEU A 137 -9.77 -7.06 -6.91
C LEU A 137 -8.47 -7.85 -7.09
N VAL A 138 -8.26 -8.91 -6.31
CA VAL A 138 -7.07 -9.77 -6.46
C VAL A 138 -7.08 -10.49 -7.80
N ASP A 139 -8.21 -11.12 -8.18
CA ASP A 139 -8.40 -11.74 -9.50
C ASP A 139 -8.15 -10.72 -10.63
N PHE A 140 -8.67 -9.49 -10.47
CA PHE A 140 -8.44 -8.42 -11.43
C PHE A 140 -6.95 -8.06 -11.60
N LEU A 141 -6.21 -8.00 -10.50
CA LEU A 141 -4.78 -7.68 -10.52
C LEU A 141 -3.92 -8.80 -11.11
N GLU A 142 -4.41 -10.04 -11.16
CA GLU A 142 -3.76 -11.14 -11.88
C GLU A 142 -3.68 -10.87 -13.38
N GLU A 143 -4.75 -10.32 -13.95
CA GLU A 143 -4.87 -10.09 -15.39
C GLU A 143 -4.51 -8.65 -15.82
N ALA A 144 -4.71 -7.66 -14.95
CA ALA A 144 -4.48 -6.27 -15.29
C ALA A 144 -2.98 -5.95 -15.42
N LYS A 145 -2.61 -5.21 -16.47
CA LYS A 145 -1.24 -4.78 -16.74
C LYS A 145 -1.11 -3.27 -16.91
N GLY A 146 0.05 -2.73 -16.61
CA GLY A 146 0.34 -1.30 -16.71
C GLY A 146 -0.58 -0.43 -15.86
N CYS A 147 -0.88 0.79 -16.34
CA CYS A 147 -1.68 1.76 -15.58
C CYS A 147 -3.12 1.31 -15.31
N SER A 148 -3.63 0.29 -16.01
CA SER A 148 -4.96 -0.26 -15.78
C SER A 148 -5.08 -0.96 -14.43
N ALA A 149 -3.97 -1.47 -13.87
CA ALA A 149 -3.95 -2.13 -12.57
C ALA A 149 -3.99 -1.13 -11.39
N ILE A 150 -3.51 0.10 -11.59
CA ILE A 150 -3.35 1.12 -10.54
C ILE A 150 -4.63 1.32 -9.70
N PRO A 151 -5.84 1.46 -10.27
CA PRO A 151 -7.03 1.64 -9.48
C PRO A 151 -7.31 0.48 -8.53
N GLY A 152 -7.05 -0.76 -8.97
CA GLY A 152 -7.24 -1.95 -8.13
C GLY A 152 -6.21 -2.04 -7.00
N ILE A 153 -4.96 -1.70 -7.29
CA ILE A 153 -3.88 -1.64 -6.29
C ILE A 153 -4.21 -0.60 -5.21
N ILE A 154 -4.58 0.61 -5.62
CA ILE A 154 -4.90 1.68 -4.68
C ILE A 154 -6.17 1.35 -3.88
N ALA A 155 -7.17 0.71 -4.49
CA ALA A 155 -8.37 0.25 -3.78
C ALA A 155 -8.01 -0.72 -2.64
N LEU A 156 -7.16 -1.72 -2.90
CA LEU A 156 -6.68 -2.64 -1.86
C LEU A 156 -5.91 -1.91 -0.75
N GLY A 157 -5.09 -0.92 -1.12
CA GLY A 157 -4.38 -0.10 -0.13
C GLY A 157 -5.31 0.73 0.74
N TYR A 158 -6.36 1.36 0.19
CA TYR A 158 -7.38 2.06 0.98
C TYR A 158 -8.16 1.10 1.90
N ILE A 159 -8.56 -0.07 1.40
CA ILE A 159 -9.21 -1.10 2.21
C ILE A 159 -8.33 -1.49 3.39
N ALA A 160 -7.06 -1.79 3.12
CA ALA A 160 -6.12 -2.14 4.17
C ALA A 160 -5.88 -0.98 5.14
N ALA A 161 -5.86 0.27 4.68
CA ALA A 161 -5.57 1.43 5.52
C ALA A 161 -6.59 1.64 6.66
N HIS A 162 -7.86 1.32 6.44
CA HIS A 162 -8.97 1.64 7.34
C HIS A 162 -9.02 0.82 8.63
N SER A 163 -8.54 -0.43 8.62
CA SER A 163 -8.61 -1.32 9.78
C SER A 163 -7.65 -2.49 9.65
N ASP A 164 -7.15 -2.95 10.79
CA ASP A 164 -6.40 -4.21 10.93
C ASP A 164 -7.19 -5.43 10.45
N LEU A 165 -8.48 -5.55 10.79
CA LEU A 165 -9.34 -6.64 10.28
C LEU A 165 -9.47 -6.62 8.76
N GLN A 166 -9.56 -5.42 8.15
CA GLN A 166 -9.62 -5.28 6.70
C GLN A 166 -8.26 -5.61 6.05
N ALA A 167 -7.15 -5.20 6.66
CA ALA A 167 -5.81 -5.58 6.22
C ALA A 167 -5.60 -7.12 6.30
N ILE A 168 -6.07 -7.78 7.37
CA ILE A 168 -6.08 -9.25 7.47
C ILE A 168 -6.90 -9.87 6.34
N ALA A 169 -8.07 -9.31 6.00
CA ALA A 169 -8.89 -9.81 4.90
C ALA A 169 -8.16 -9.71 3.55
N VAL A 170 -7.45 -8.61 3.31
CA VAL A 170 -6.60 -8.42 2.12
C VAL A 170 -5.45 -9.44 2.08
N ILE A 171 -4.79 -9.70 3.22
CA ILE A 171 -3.73 -10.72 3.32
C ILE A 171 -4.29 -12.12 3.03
N LYS A 172 -5.43 -12.48 3.64
CA LYS A 172 -6.10 -13.78 3.45
C LYS A 172 -6.58 -14.00 2.01
N ALA A 173 -6.85 -12.93 1.28
CA ALA A 173 -7.19 -13.01 -0.14
C ALA A 173 -5.95 -13.13 -1.05
N HIS A 174 -4.75 -13.34 -0.50
CA HIS A 174 -3.49 -13.47 -1.24
C HIS A 174 -3.06 -12.23 -2.03
N ALA A 175 -3.55 -11.04 -1.68
CA ALA A 175 -3.18 -9.79 -2.35
C ALA A 175 -1.67 -9.50 -2.32
N LEU A 176 -0.96 -9.86 -1.25
CA LEU A 176 0.49 -9.63 -1.13
C LEU A 176 1.30 -10.40 -2.18
N VAL A 177 0.86 -11.60 -2.57
CA VAL A 177 1.50 -12.38 -3.65
C VAL A 177 1.33 -11.66 -4.97
N GLN A 178 0.13 -11.15 -5.24
CA GLN A 178 -0.13 -10.44 -6.49
C GLN A 178 0.61 -9.09 -6.56
N LEU A 179 0.69 -8.36 -5.44
CA LEU A 179 1.48 -7.14 -5.36
C LEU A 179 2.98 -7.41 -5.56
N LYS A 180 3.51 -8.55 -5.08
CA LYS A 180 4.89 -8.96 -5.37
C LYS A 180 5.12 -9.16 -6.87
N ASN A 181 4.22 -9.87 -7.56
CA ASN A 181 4.33 -10.10 -8.99
C ASN A 181 4.36 -8.78 -9.77
N ILE A 182 3.47 -7.84 -9.41
CA ILE A 182 3.43 -6.49 -9.96
C ILE A 182 4.76 -5.76 -9.75
N LEU A 183 5.38 -5.89 -8.58
CA LEU A 183 6.68 -5.25 -8.31
C LEU A 183 7.82 -5.77 -9.19
N HIS A 184 7.73 -7.00 -9.68
CA HIS A 184 8.73 -7.59 -10.58
C HIS A 184 8.48 -7.28 -12.05
N GLU A 185 7.22 -7.28 -12.48
CA GLU A 185 6.85 -7.26 -13.91
C GLU A 185 6.58 -5.85 -14.46
N GLU A 186 6.17 -4.91 -13.62
CA GLU A 186 5.57 -3.65 -14.08
C GLU A 186 6.56 -2.47 -14.15
N ARG A 187 6.04 -1.31 -14.58
CA ARG A 187 6.75 -0.02 -14.65
C ARG A 187 6.70 0.73 -13.32
N GLU A 188 7.62 1.67 -13.14
CA GLU A 188 7.82 2.41 -11.87
C GLU A 188 6.56 3.05 -11.30
N GLU A 189 5.69 3.63 -12.14
CA GLU A 189 4.42 4.22 -11.70
C GLU A 189 3.49 3.20 -11.00
N VAL A 190 3.41 1.98 -11.54
CA VAL A 190 2.56 0.90 -11.00
C VAL A 190 3.20 0.30 -9.76
N LYS A 191 4.53 0.16 -9.76
CA LYS A 191 5.31 -0.29 -8.60
C LYS A 191 5.16 0.66 -7.41
N ALA A 192 5.20 1.98 -7.64
CA ALA A 192 4.98 2.96 -6.59
C ALA A 192 3.61 2.79 -5.92
N ALA A 193 2.55 2.56 -6.70
CA ALA A 193 1.23 2.24 -6.17
C ALA A 193 1.24 0.92 -5.37
N ALA A 194 1.94 -0.11 -5.85
CA ALA A 194 2.02 -1.40 -5.17
C ALA A 194 2.78 -1.31 -3.84
N VAL A 195 3.93 -0.62 -3.80
CA VAL A 195 4.68 -0.34 -2.57
C VAL A 195 3.82 0.42 -1.57
N TRP A 196 3.08 1.45 -2.02
CA TRP A 196 2.16 2.20 -1.18
C TRP A 196 1.11 1.28 -0.55
N ALA A 197 0.46 0.42 -1.35
CA ALA A 197 -0.56 -0.51 -0.87
C ALA A 197 0.01 -1.53 0.13
N ILE A 198 1.20 -2.07 -0.12
CA ILE A 198 1.89 -2.97 0.81
C ILE A 198 2.19 -2.27 2.14
N GLY A 199 2.61 -1.00 2.10
CA GLY A 199 2.80 -0.17 3.29
C GLY A 199 1.51 -0.04 4.12
N GLN A 200 0.35 0.14 3.47
CA GLN A 200 -0.94 0.18 4.17
C GLN A 200 -1.32 -1.15 4.81
N ILE A 201 -0.93 -2.28 4.20
CA ILE A 201 -1.18 -3.61 4.75
C ILE A 201 -0.31 -3.86 5.98
N GLY A 202 1.00 -3.58 5.89
CA GLY A 202 1.98 -3.91 6.92
C GLY A 202 1.96 -3.00 8.17
N ARG A 203 1.34 -1.82 8.11
CA ARG A 203 1.44 -0.79 9.18
C ARG A 203 0.67 -1.07 10.47
N HIS A 204 -0.21 -2.08 10.52
CA HIS A 204 -1.18 -2.23 11.62
C HIS A 204 -0.60 -2.90 12.87
N SER A 205 -0.04 -4.11 12.74
CA SER A 205 0.53 -4.87 13.85
C SER A 205 1.72 -5.72 13.39
N ALA A 206 2.41 -6.34 14.35
CA ALA A 206 3.52 -7.25 14.07
C ALA A 206 3.13 -8.36 13.09
N SER A 207 1.97 -9.00 13.30
CA SER A 207 1.49 -10.06 12.40
C SER A 207 1.29 -9.60 10.95
N HIS A 208 0.97 -8.32 10.73
CA HIS A 208 0.85 -7.77 9.38
C HIS A 208 2.21 -7.52 8.75
N ALA A 209 3.15 -6.94 9.51
CA ALA A 209 4.51 -6.71 9.06
C ALA A 209 5.24 -8.03 8.77
N ASP A 210 5.02 -9.05 9.61
CA ASP A 210 5.56 -10.40 9.42
C ASP A 210 4.98 -11.04 8.15
N ALA A 211 3.69 -10.90 7.86
CA ALA A 211 3.09 -11.39 6.61
C ALA A 211 3.71 -10.75 5.35
N VAL A 212 4.07 -9.46 5.42
CA VAL A 212 4.81 -8.77 4.34
C VAL A 212 6.25 -9.29 4.25
N SER A 213 6.88 -9.55 5.40
CA SER A 213 8.24 -10.07 5.51
C SER A 213 8.39 -11.48 4.95
N GLU A 214 7.48 -12.39 5.29
CA GLU A 214 7.49 -13.80 4.88
C GLU A 214 7.45 -13.97 3.36
N ILE A 215 6.86 -13.02 2.64
CA ILE A 215 6.78 -13.02 1.17
C ILE A 215 8.04 -12.40 0.54
N GLY A 216 8.96 -11.86 1.34
CA GLY A 216 10.22 -11.27 0.91
C GLY A 216 10.06 -9.87 0.31
N LEU A 217 9.03 -9.12 0.73
CA LEU A 217 8.75 -7.79 0.19
C LEU A 217 9.62 -6.69 0.82
N LEU A 218 10.15 -6.86 2.03
CA LEU A 218 10.89 -5.81 2.73
C LEU A 218 12.14 -5.31 1.98
N PRO A 219 13.01 -6.18 1.41
CA PRO A 219 14.15 -5.72 0.61
C PRO A 219 13.73 -4.95 -0.65
N ILE A 220 12.61 -5.35 -1.27
CA ILE A 220 12.07 -4.69 -2.47
C ILE A 220 11.57 -3.29 -2.12
N ILE A 221 10.83 -3.16 -1.01
CA ILE A 221 10.35 -1.86 -0.50
C ILE A 221 11.51 -0.91 -0.19
N LEU A 222 12.58 -1.43 0.45
CA LEU A 222 13.78 -0.64 0.73
C LEU A 222 14.50 -0.19 -0.54
N ALA A 223 14.66 -1.07 -1.53
CA ALA A 223 15.27 -0.70 -2.81
C ALA A 223 14.46 0.41 -3.52
N TYR A 224 13.14 0.35 -3.42
CA TYR A 224 12.25 1.40 -3.93
C TYR A 224 12.42 2.74 -3.21
N TYR A 225 12.61 2.71 -1.90
CA TYR A 225 12.87 3.91 -1.10
C TYR A 225 14.13 4.65 -1.51
N LEU A 226 15.20 3.90 -1.76
CA LEU A 226 16.50 4.45 -2.08
C LEU A 226 16.54 5.13 -3.45
N ASN A 227 15.66 4.72 -4.36
CA ASN A 227 15.64 5.18 -5.74
C ASN A 227 14.65 6.32 -6.03
N ILE A 228 13.64 6.51 -5.17
CA ILE A 228 12.56 7.48 -5.38
C ILE A 228 12.48 8.34 -4.12
N GLU A 229 12.30 9.66 -4.25
CA GLU A 229 11.85 10.58 -3.20
C GLU A 229 10.44 10.18 -2.71
N SER A 230 10.32 8.95 -2.21
CA SER A 230 9.10 8.35 -1.75
C SER A 230 8.81 8.87 -0.35
N SER A 231 7.54 9.23 -0.11
CA SER A 231 7.06 9.77 1.16
C SER A 231 7.56 8.94 2.34
N GLU A 232 8.32 9.58 3.23
CA GLU A 232 8.98 8.97 4.39
C GLU A 232 8.00 8.20 5.31
N ASP A 233 6.71 8.57 5.31
CA ASP A 233 5.72 8.16 6.31
C ASP A 233 5.27 6.68 6.27
N LEU A 234 5.47 5.96 5.16
CA LEU A 234 4.86 4.65 4.96
C LEU A 234 5.76 3.48 5.31
N GLN A 235 7.06 3.60 5.06
CA GLN A 235 8.00 2.51 5.29
C GLN A 235 8.40 2.39 6.76
N ASP A 236 8.52 3.54 7.42
CA ASP A 236 8.80 3.67 8.84
C ASP A 236 7.86 2.78 9.67
N LYS A 237 6.56 2.78 9.33
CA LYS A 237 5.53 2.07 10.10
C LYS A 237 5.56 0.55 9.93
N VAL A 238 6.00 0.05 8.78
CA VAL A 238 6.13 -1.41 8.55
C VAL A 238 7.37 -1.93 9.27
N LEU A 239 8.51 -1.22 9.14
CA LEU A 239 9.76 -1.61 9.79
C LEU A 239 9.69 -1.51 11.32
N GLU A 240 8.95 -0.53 11.86
CA GLU A 240 8.73 -0.41 13.31
C GLU A 240 7.92 -1.57 13.90
N LYS A 241 7.20 -2.34 13.08
CA LYS A 241 6.36 -3.45 13.54
C LYS A 241 6.88 -4.82 13.14
N CYS A 242 7.82 -4.91 12.20
CA CYS A 242 8.39 -6.17 11.75
C CYS A 242 9.14 -6.88 12.89
N THR A 243 8.81 -8.16 13.12
CA THR A 243 9.50 -8.99 14.12
C THR A 243 10.41 -10.06 13.52
N ASP A 244 10.40 -10.19 12.19
CA ASP A 244 11.25 -11.09 11.44
C ASP A 244 12.70 -10.59 11.39
N MET A 245 13.56 -11.24 12.18
CA MET A 245 14.97 -10.89 12.27
C MET A 245 15.77 -11.28 11.04
N GLU A 246 15.37 -12.28 10.25
CA GLU A 246 16.12 -12.68 9.05
C GLU A 246 15.91 -11.65 7.94
N ALA A 247 14.69 -11.14 7.81
CA ALA A 247 14.38 -10.09 6.84
C ALA A 247 14.92 -8.70 7.20
N LEU A 248 15.11 -8.40 8.49
CA LEU A 248 15.70 -7.13 8.94
C LEU A 248 17.22 -7.05 8.73
N GLN A 249 17.93 -8.18 8.65
CA GLN A 249 19.39 -8.22 8.44
C GLN A 249 19.84 -7.51 7.15
N PRO A 250 19.32 -7.85 5.95
CA PRO A 250 19.75 -7.18 4.71
C PRO A 250 19.43 -5.68 4.69
N ILE A 251 18.42 -5.25 5.45
CA ILE A 251 18.01 -3.85 5.58
C ILE A 251 19.07 -3.08 6.37
N LEU A 252 19.56 -3.63 7.49
CA LEU A 252 20.62 -3.01 8.30
C LEU A 252 21.89 -2.69 7.48
N HIS A 253 22.24 -3.52 6.50
CA HIS A 253 23.45 -3.32 5.70
C HIS A 253 23.28 -2.26 4.60
N ASN A 254 22.09 -2.13 4.02
CA ASN A 254 21.85 -1.33 2.83
C ASN A 254 21.07 -0.03 3.09
N SER A 255 20.55 0.17 4.31
CA SER A 255 19.68 1.30 4.63
C SER A 255 20.44 2.62 4.90
N PRO A 256 19.82 3.76 4.53
CA PRO A 256 20.30 5.08 4.91
C PRO A 256 20.07 5.37 6.41
N PRO A 257 20.77 6.36 7.00
CA PRO A 257 20.70 6.64 8.44
C PRO A 257 19.31 6.89 9.02
N ASN A 258 18.41 7.50 8.24
CA ASN A 258 17.03 7.76 8.65
C ASN A 258 16.18 6.49 8.78
N ILE A 259 16.47 5.43 8.02
CA ILE A 259 15.82 4.11 8.13
C ILE A 259 16.50 3.25 9.19
N LEU A 260 17.83 3.34 9.32
CA LEU A 260 18.61 2.52 10.25
C LEU A 260 18.07 2.60 11.69
N LYS A 261 17.59 3.77 12.11
CA LYS A 261 17.01 3.94 13.45
C LYS A 261 15.88 2.94 13.75
N TYR A 262 14.98 2.67 12.80
CA TYR A 262 13.85 1.76 13.00
C TYR A 262 14.30 0.31 13.12
N VAL A 263 15.26 -0.09 12.29
CA VAL A 263 15.83 -1.44 12.28
C VAL A 263 16.60 -1.71 13.58
N VAL A 264 17.43 -0.75 14.02
CA VAL A 264 18.19 -0.84 15.28
C VAL A 264 17.25 -0.91 16.48
N VAL A 265 16.16 -0.12 16.48
CA VAL A 265 15.13 -0.20 17.52
C VAL A 265 14.54 -1.61 17.60
N GLN A 266 14.19 -2.23 16.46
CA GLN A 266 13.65 -3.60 16.47
C GLN A 266 14.65 -4.63 16.98
N PHE A 267 15.90 -4.58 16.52
CA PHE A 267 16.92 -5.51 17.02
C PHE A 267 17.13 -5.37 18.54
N SER A 268 17.09 -4.15 19.08
CA SER A 268 17.19 -3.93 20.53
C SER A 268 16.07 -4.59 21.33
N LYS A 269 14.87 -4.74 20.74
CA LYS A 269 13.71 -5.40 21.38
C LYS A 269 13.71 -6.92 21.22
N LEU A 270 14.23 -7.42 20.09
CA LEU A 270 14.16 -8.83 19.71
C LEU A 270 15.34 -9.67 20.23
N LEU A 271 16.56 -9.11 20.20
CA LEU A 271 17.79 -9.81 20.62
C LEU A 271 17.81 -10.30 22.09
N PRO A 272 17.23 -9.58 23.08
CA PRO A 272 17.16 -10.08 24.45
C PRO A 272 16.42 -11.42 24.57
N ARG A 273 15.43 -11.66 23.69
CA ARG A 273 14.46 -12.75 23.81
C ARG A 273 14.95 -14.10 23.27
N SER A 274 16.01 -14.14 22.47
CA SER A 274 16.44 -15.37 21.80
C SER A 274 17.96 -15.51 21.67
N ALA A 275 18.51 -16.56 22.29
CA ALA A 275 19.94 -16.89 22.16
C ALA A 275 20.32 -17.32 20.73
N LYS A 276 19.43 -18.05 20.04
CA LYS A 276 19.62 -18.44 18.63
C LYS A 276 19.73 -17.20 17.74
N ALA A 277 18.88 -16.20 18.00
CA ALA A 277 18.90 -14.94 17.27
C ALA A 277 20.20 -14.15 17.50
N ARG A 278 20.67 -14.08 18.74
CA ARG A 278 21.97 -13.46 19.06
C ARG A 278 23.10 -14.10 18.26
N ARG A 279 23.16 -15.43 18.20
CA ARG A 279 24.16 -16.12 17.38
C ARG A 279 24.03 -15.79 15.88
N ALA A 280 22.81 -15.84 15.34
CA ALA A 280 22.57 -15.52 13.93
C ALA A 280 22.99 -14.08 13.59
N PHE A 281 22.69 -13.12 14.47
CA PHE A 281 23.03 -11.71 14.32
C PHE A 281 24.54 -11.42 14.30
N VAL A 282 25.33 -12.22 15.03
CA VAL A 282 26.80 -12.14 14.99
C VAL A 282 27.33 -12.76 13.69
N VAL A 283 26.81 -13.95 13.32
CA VAL A 283 27.25 -14.68 12.12
C VAL A 283 26.94 -13.92 10.84
N SER A 284 25.81 -13.20 10.79
CA SER A 284 25.42 -12.38 9.63
C SER A 284 26.28 -11.11 9.47
N GLY A 285 27.15 -10.80 10.44
CA GLY A 285 27.94 -9.56 10.44
C GLY A 285 27.15 -8.32 10.85
N CYS A 286 25.91 -8.46 11.31
CA CYS A 286 25.10 -7.32 11.76
C CYS A 286 25.69 -6.65 13.01
N LEU A 287 26.28 -7.40 13.94
CA LEU A 287 26.95 -6.81 15.11
C LEU A 287 28.11 -5.89 14.72
N ARG A 288 28.91 -6.28 13.72
CA ARG A 288 29.96 -5.42 13.16
C ARG A 288 29.37 -4.14 12.59
N LYS A 289 28.30 -4.25 11.80
CA LYS A 289 27.62 -3.09 11.23
C LYS A 289 27.10 -2.15 12.31
N ILE A 290 26.57 -2.67 13.42
CA ILE A 290 26.14 -1.85 14.57
C ILE A 290 27.31 -1.06 15.17
N GLN A 291 28.50 -1.65 15.29
CA GLN A 291 29.66 -0.92 15.83
C GLN A 291 30.17 0.18 14.88
N GLU A 292 29.92 0.06 13.58
CA GLU A 292 30.26 1.08 12.57
C GLU A 292 29.29 2.28 12.56
N ILE A 293 28.11 2.16 13.17
CA ILE A 293 27.12 3.24 13.19
C ILE A 293 27.58 4.35 14.13
N VAL A 294 27.89 5.51 13.57
CA VAL A 294 28.17 6.73 14.32
C VAL A 294 26.85 7.36 14.76
N ALA A 295 26.57 7.32 16.06
CA ALA A 295 25.40 7.96 16.66
C ALA A 295 25.85 8.99 17.71
N GLU A 296 25.16 10.13 17.76
CA GLU A 296 25.46 11.17 18.75
C GLU A 296 25.26 10.64 20.18
N PRO A 297 26.21 10.87 21.10
CA PRO A 297 26.09 10.45 22.49
C PRO A 297 24.81 11.01 23.13
N GLY A 298 23.99 10.13 23.71
CA GLY A 298 22.70 10.49 24.32
C GLY A 298 21.51 10.54 23.37
N SER A 299 21.72 10.34 22.06
CA SER A 299 20.61 10.17 21.11
C SER A 299 19.83 8.87 21.34
N ALA A 300 18.57 8.82 20.89
CA ALA A 300 17.76 7.60 20.96
C ALA A 300 18.44 6.42 20.24
N LEU A 301 19.06 6.67 19.08
CA LEU A 301 19.81 5.66 18.32
C LEU A 301 20.98 5.10 19.14
N HIS A 302 21.75 5.97 19.81
CA HIS A 302 22.86 5.56 20.66
C HIS A 302 22.39 4.69 21.85
N MET A 303 21.26 5.03 22.47
CA MET A 303 20.66 4.22 23.55
C MET A 303 20.28 2.82 23.07
N HIS A 304 19.73 2.69 21.86
CA HIS A 304 19.40 1.38 21.28
C HIS A 304 20.65 0.57 20.91
N ILE A 305 21.73 1.21 20.44
CA ILE A 305 23.02 0.55 20.20
C ILE A 305 23.58 -0.02 21.51
N ILE A 306 23.54 0.75 22.60
CA ILE A 306 23.95 0.26 23.93
C ILE A 306 23.11 -0.95 24.35
N ALA A 307 21.78 -0.88 24.18
CA ALA A 307 20.89 -1.99 24.51
C ALA A 307 21.21 -3.26 23.71
N ILE A 308 21.57 -3.13 22.43
CA ILE A 308 22.04 -4.25 21.59
C ILE A 308 23.36 -4.79 22.13
N ASN A 309 24.35 -3.93 22.42
CA ASN A 309 25.66 -4.35 22.92
C ASN A 309 25.54 -5.12 24.24
N ASN A 310 24.64 -4.70 25.13
CA ASN A 310 24.36 -5.38 26.41
C ASN A 310 23.74 -6.79 26.24
N CYS A 311 23.33 -7.17 25.03
CA CYS A 311 22.89 -8.53 24.75
C CYS A 311 24.05 -9.51 24.51
N PHE A 312 25.29 -9.03 24.41
CA PHE A 312 26.47 -9.83 24.06
C PHE A 312 27.57 -9.69 25.13
N PRO A 313 28.45 -10.70 25.28
CA PRO A 313 29.64 -10.56 26.13
C PRO A 313 30.55 -9.44 25.64
N GLU A 314 31.20 -8.73 26.55
CA GLU A 314 32.08 -7.60 26.22
C GLU A 314 33.17 -7.96 25.21
N ASP A 315 33.79 -9.14 25.34
CA ASP A 315 34.87 -9.56 24.46
C ASP A 315 34.39 -9.77 23.02
N VAL A 316 33.14 -10.22 22.85
CA VAL A 316 32.51 -10.34 21.53
C VAL A 316 32.26 -8.96 20.94
N VAL A 317 31.74 -8.01 21.73
CA VAL A 317 31.51 -6.64 21.27
C VAL A 317 32.84 -5.98 20.86
N LYS A 318 33.86 -6.07 21.73
CA LYS A 318 35.22 -5.54 21.48
C LYS A 318 35.82 -6.11 20.21
N PHE A 319 35.70 -7.42 19.98
CA PHE A 319 36.21 -8.07 18.77
C PHE A 319 35.68 -7.44 17.47
N TYR A 320 34.44 -6.93 17.47
CA TYR A 320 33.83 -6.29 16.30
C TYR A 320 33.89 -4.76 16.34
N SER A 321 34.48 -4.14 17.37
CA SER A 321 34.64 -2.70 17.44
C SER A 321 35.70 -2.19 16.43
N PRO A 322 35.47 -1.04 15.77
CA PRO A 322 36.46 -0.42 14.89
C PRO A 322 37.78 -0.18 15.65
N GLY A 323 38.92 -0.55 15.04
CA GLY A 323 40.25 -0.35 15.64
C GLY A 323 40.74 -1.48 16.56
N TYR A 324 39.90 -2.47 16.91
CA TYR A 324 40.31 -3.58 17.77
C TYR A 324 41.28 -4.58 17.11
N PRO A 325 41.16 -4.92 15.81
CA PRO A 325 42.14 -5.75 15.13
C PRO A 325 43.57 -5.19 15.21
N GLU A 326 43.73 -3.87 15.11
CA GLU A 326 45.01 -3.18 15.22
C GLU A 326 45.61 -3.34 16.61
N VAL A 327 44.80 -3.20 17.67
CA VAL A 327 45.23 -3.46 19.05
C VAL A 327 45.65 -4.92 19.26
N LEU A 328 45.01 -5.88 18.59
CA LEU A 328 45.43 -7.28 18.64
C LEU A 328 46.77 -7.48 17.94
N LEU A 329 47.01 -6.82 16.81
CA LEU A 329 48.29 -6.87 16.10
C LEU A 329 49.42 -6.29 16.95
N GLU A 330 49.21 -5.14 17.60
CA GLU A 330 50.17 -4.55 18.54
C GLU A 330 50.51 -5.51 19.70
N ARG A 331 49.52 -6.24 20.22
CA ARG A 331 49.74 -7.24 21.27
C ARG A 331 50.52 -8.46 20.79
N VAL A 332 50.32 -8.87 19.54
CA VAL A 332 51.09 -9.96 18.92
C VAL A 332 52.53 -9.53 18.71
N GLU A 333 52.77 -8.29 18.27
CA GLU A 333 54.12 -7.72 18.15
C GLU A 333 54.83 -7.63 19.51
N ALA A 334 54.10 -7.34 20.58
CA ALA A 334 54.62 -7.29 21.94
C ALA A 334 54.72 -8.67 22.64
N TYR A 335 54.29 -9.76 21.99
CA TYR A 335 54.29 -11.09 22.61
C TYR A 335 55.69 -11.72 22.57
N GLU A 336 56.29 -11.89 23.75
CA GLU A 336 57.51 -12.68 23.92
C GLU A 336 57.14 -14.13 24.25
N GLN A 337 57.53 -15.06 23.38
CA GLN A 337 57.30 -16.49 23.60
C GLN A 337 58.21 -16.99 24.74
N GLU A 338 57.63 -17.47 25.84
CA GLU A 338 58.40 -18.12 26.91
C GLU A 338 59.14 -19.33 26.32
N ALA A 339 60.47 -19.27 26.37
CA ALA A 339 61.33 -20.37 25.92
C ALA A 339 61.19 -21.53 26.91
N ASN A 340 60.59 -22.63 26.45
CA ASN A 340 60.58 -23.92 27.16
C ASN A 340 61.98 -24.52 27.27
#